data_AF-A0A3S9WGE3-F1
#
_entry.id   AF-A0A3S9WGE3-F1
#
_cell.length_a   1.000
_cell.length_b   1.000
_cell.length_c   1.000
_cell.angle_alpha   90.00
_cell.angle_beta   90.00
_cell.angle_gamma   90.00
#
_symmetry.space_group_name_H-M   'P 1'
#
loop_
_entity.id
_entity.type
_entity.pdbx_description
1 polymer ?
#
loop_
_entity_poly.entity_id
_entity_poly.type
_entity_poly.pdbx_seq_one_letter_code
_entity_poly.pdbx_strand_id
1 'polypeptide(L)' 'MPAGIRLRTGETYTPKQLARLLGYTEESRPGKVVRDYLRAKNPKRTKYQPWVLTEAQAADVLANVPMKH' A
#
# COMPACT_ATOMS: atom_id res chain seq x y z
N MET A 1 -4.98 -17.85 -16.23
CA MET A 1 -3.92 -17.97 -15.21
C MET A 1 -3.95 -16.71 -14.35
N PRO A 2 -4.32 -16.77 -13.06
CA PRO A 2 -4.38 -15.58 -12.21
C PRO A 2 -2.97 -15.04 -12.00
N ALA A 3 -2.80 -13.73 -12.23
CA ALA A 3 -1.52 -13.05 -12.13
C ALA A 3 -0.95 -13.20 -10.73
N GLY A 4 0.13 -13.98 -10.59
CA GLY A 4 0.90 -14.05 -9.37
C GLY A 4 1.36 -12.65 -8.99
N ILE A 5 1.05 -12.26 -7.75
CA ILE A 5 1.42 -10.97 -7.16
C ILE A 5 2.95 -10.94 -7.08
N ARG A 6 3.59 -10.40 -8.12
CA ARG A 6 5.00 -10.03 -8.11
C ARG A 6 5.05 -8.52 -8.19
N LEU A 7 5.53 -7.89 -7.13
CA LEU A 7 5.94 -6.50 -7.21
C LEU A 7 6.97 -6.43 -8.34
N ARG A 8 6.70 -5.68 -9.40
CA ARG A 8 7.67 -5.36 -10.44
C ARG A 8 8.68 -4.36 -9.89
N THR A 9 9.95 -4.69 -10.08
CA THR A 9 11.11 -3.84 -9.79
C THR A 9 11.04 -2.57 -10.64
N GLY A 10 11.13 -1.40 -9.99
CA GLY A 10 11.06 -0.09 -10.66
C GLY A 10 9.65 0.48 -10.88
N GLU A 11 8.60 -0.25 -10.49
CA GLU A 11 7.24 0.29 -10.47
C GLU A 11 6.94 1.04 -9.16
N THR A 12 5.99 1.97 -9.26
CA THR A 12 5.46 2.66 -8.09
C THR A 12 4.09 2.11 -7.71
N TYR A 13 3.90 1.87 -6.42
CA TYR A 13 2.69 1.30 -5.86
C TYR A 13 1.85 2.37 -5.20
N THR A 14 0.55 2.30 -5.46
CA THR A 14 -0.43 3.12 -4.75
C THR A 14 -0.94 2.37 -3.51
N PRO A 15 -1.36 3.09 -2.45
CA PRO A 15 -1.99 2.47 -1.29
C PRO A 15 -3.19 1.60 -1.63
N LYS A 16 -3.91 1.93 -2.71
CA LYS A 16 -5.04 1.14 -3.22
C LYS A 16 -4.59 -0.21 -3.76
N GLN A 17 -3.48 -0.27 -4.51
CA GLN A 17 -2.92 -1.53 -4.98
C GLN A 17 -2.45 -2.38 -3.79
N LEU A 18 -1.71 -1.79 -2.85
CA LEU A 18 -1.23 -2.51 -1.66
C LEU A 18 -2.38 -3.04 -0.79
N ALA A 19 -3.44 -2.25 -0.59
CA ALA A 19 -4.63 -2.74 0.10
C ALA A 19 -5.27 -3.94 -0.58
N ARG A 20 -5.35 -3.96 -1.92
CA ARG A 20 -5.85 -5.14 -2.65
C ARG A 20 -4.96 -6.36 -2.43
N LEU A 21 -3.64 -6.19 -2.43
CA LEU A 21 -2.69 -7.28 -2.16
C LEU A 21 -2.83 -7.84 -0.73
N LEU A 22 -3.16 -6.97 0.21
CA LEU A 22 -3.40 -7.30 1.62
C LEU A 22 -4.81 -7.88 1.90
N GLY A 23 -5.68 -8.01 0.89
CA GLY A 23 -7.05 -8.48 1.08
C GLY A 23 -8.06 -7.41 1.51
N TYR A 24 -7.65 -6.14 1.60
CA TYR A 24 -8.54 -5.00 1.84
C TYR A 24 -9.26 -4.55 0.55
N THR A 25 -10.02 -5.45 -0.06
CA THR A 25 -10.79 -5.18 -1.29
C THR A 25 -12.15 -4.55 -1.02
N GLU A 26 -12.72 -4.75 0.17
CA GLU A 26 -14.07 -4.31 0.56
C GLU A 26 -14.10 -3.01 1.40
N GLU A 27 -12.98 -2.33 1.57
CA GLU A 27 -12.99 -1.06 2.31
C GLU A 27 -13.79 0.02 1.57
N SER A 28 -14.67 0.72 2.27
CA SER A 28 -15.35 1.93 1.75
C SER A 28 -14.35 3.01 1.28
N ARG A 29 -13.11 2.96 1.81
CA ARG A 29 -11.98 3.76 1.36
C ARG A 29 -10.77 2.85 1.11
N PRO A 30 -10.56 2.34 -0.11
CA PRO A 30 -9.51 1.38 -0.38
C PRO A 30 -8.11 1.97 -0.13
N GLY A 31 -7.29 1.26 0.64
CA GLY A 31 -5.96 1.75 1.01
C GLY A 31 -5.98 2.72 2.17
N LYS A 32 -7.02 2.69 3.03
CA LYS A 32 -7.07 3.51 4.24
C LYS A 32 -6.01 3.04 5.23
N VAL A 33 -5.99 1.74 5.54
CA VAL A 33 -5.01 1.15 6.48
C VAL A 33 -3.57 1.44 6.04
N VAL A 34 -3.27 1.24 4.75
CA VAL A 34 -1.95 1.56 4.19
C VAL A 34 -1.62 3.05 4.32
N ARG A 35 -2.58 3.95 4.06
CA ARG A 35 -2.37 5.39 4.24
C ARG A 35 -2.17 5.79 5.70
N ASP A 36 -2.89 5.17 6.62
CA ASP A 36 -2.76 5.44 8.05
C ASP A 36 -1.38 5.00 8.56
N TYR A 37 -0.92 3.81 8.16
CA TYR A 37 0.45 3.34 8.43
C TYR A 37 1.50 4.31 7.88
N LEU A 38 1.37 4.70 6.62
CA LEU A 38 2.34 5.61 5.97
C LEU A 38 2.31 7.02 6.57
N ARG A 39 1.16 7.51 7.04
CA ARG A 39 1.05 8.78 7.77
C ARG A 39 1.78 8.73 9.09
N ALA A 40 1.65 7.63 9.83
CA ALA A 40 2.38 7.44 11.09
C ALA A 40 3.90 7.43 10.85
N LYS A 41 4.34 6.76 9.78
CA LYS A 41 5.78 6.65 9.42
C LYS A 41 6.36 7.94 8.84
N ASN A 42 5.56 8.73 8.12
CA ASN A 42 6.05 9.93 7.44
C ASN A 42 5.14 11.15 7.68
N PRO A 43 5.19 11.74 8.89
CA PRO A 43 4.30 12.84 9.30
C PRO A 43 4.58 14.16 8.57
N LYS A 44 5.76 14.32 7.95
CA LYS A 44 6.17 15.52 7.21
C LYS A 44 5.55 15.64 5.82
N ARG A 45 4.74 14.67 5.40
CA ARG A 45 4.20 14.62 4.05
C ARG A 45 2.98 15.53 3.89
N THR A 46 2.93 16.27 2.79
CA THR A 46 1.85 17.22 2.50
C THR A 46 0.55 16.51 2.13
N LYS A 47 -0.58 17.05 2.61
CA LYS A 47 -1.93 16.44 2.54
C LYS A 47 -2.41 16.11 1.11
N TYR A 48 -1.89 16.81 0.11
CA TYR A 48 -2.32 16.72 -1.29
C TYR A 48 -1.37 15.93 -2.20
N GLN A 49 -0.22 15.46 -1.71
CA GLN A 49 0.66 14.65 -2.55
C GLN A 49 0.06 13.24 -2.78
N PRO A 50 0.14 12.70 -4.00
CA PRO A 50 -0.23 11.31 -4.28
C PRO A 50 0.76 10.36 -3.62
N TRP A 51 0.23 9.27 -3.04
CA TRP A 51 1.06 8.23 -2.40
C TRP A 51 1.64 7.35 -3.49
N VAL A 52 2.93 7.52 -3.74
CA VAL A 52 3.71 6.81 -4.73
C VAL A 52 4.81 6.09 -3.96
N LEU A 53 4.65 4.78 -3.78
CA LEU A 53 5.54 3.95 -2.95
C LEU A 53 6.50 3.19 -3.86
N THR A 54 7.78 3.19 -3.51
CA THR A 54 8.74 2.30 -4.18
C THR A 54 8.50 0.87 -3.75
N GLU A 55 9.08 -0.10 -4.48
CA GLU A 55 9.03 -1.52 -4.12
C GLU A 55 9.45 -1.78 -2.67
N ALA A 56 10.53 -1.15 -2.19
CA ALA A 56 10.99 -1.31 -0.80
C ALA A 56 9.95 -0.79 0.20
N GLN A 57 9.29 0.33 -0.09
CA GLN A 57 8.22 0.87 0.75
C GLN A 57 6.95 0.01 0.68
N ALA A 58 6.65 -0.57 -0.49
CA ALA A 58 5.56 -1.51 -0.67
C ALA A 58 5.79 -2.79 0.14
N ALA A 59 6.98 -3.38 0.08
CA ALA A 59 7.35 -4.56 0.85
C ALA A 59 7.29 -4.31 2.36
N ASP A 60 7.75 -3.15 2.81
CA ASP A 60 7.66 -2.73 4.21
C ASP A 60 6.20 -2.60 4.67
N VAL A 61 5.33 -1.99 3.85
CA VAL A 61 3.88 -1.94 4.11
C VAL A 61 3.31 -3.35 4.19
N LEU A 62 3.65 -4.23 3.25
CA LEU A 62 3.13 -5.61 3.23
C LEU A 62 3.59 -6.45 4.42
N ALA A 63 4.78 -6.18 4.96
CA ALA A 63 5.33 -6.86 6.13
C ALA A 63 4.75 -6.33 7.45
N ASN A 64 4.39 -5.04 7.52
CA ASN A 64 3.96 -4.38 8.76
C ASN A 64 2.44 -4.20 8.88
N VAL A 65 1.72 -4.13 7.76
CA VAL A 65 0.27 -4.00 7.77
C VAL A 65 -0.35 -5.40 7.83
N PRO A 66 -1.23 -5.67 8.81
CA PRO A 66 -1.88 -6.98 8.91
C PRO A 66 -2.67 -7.28 7.64
N MET A 67 -2.55 -8.50 7.11
CA MET A 67 -3.40 -8.94 6.03
C MET A 67 -4.82 -9.17 6.55
N LYS A 68 -5.82 -8.68 5.81
CA LYS A 68 -7.22 -9.00 6.09
C LYS A 68 -7.54 -10.31 5.37
N HIS A 69 -7.48 -11.40 6.12
CA HIS A 69 -7.80 -12.74 5.66
C HIS A 69 -9.30 -12.99 5.60
#